data_AF-A0A6G1HJH9-F1
#
_entry.id   AF-A0A6G1HJH9-F1
#
_cell.length_a   1.000
_cell.length_b   1.000
_cell.length_c   1.000
_cell.angle_alpha   90.00
_cell.angle_beta   90.00
_cell.angle_gamma   90.00
#
_symmetry.space_group_name_H-M   'P 1'
#
loop_
_entity.id
_entity.type
_entity.pdbx_description
1 polymer ?
#
loop_
_entity_poly.entity_id
_entity_poly.type
_entity_poly.pdbx_seq_one_letter_code
_entity_poly.pdbx_strand_id
1 'polypeptide(L)'
;MSKLEGDASPTPHILVVDALDECEGEDDIGEILDLFLSLKKTRLRLFLTSRPEVSIRSPLSEIPTSEHLDFVLHRIEKSTVDNDIRFFLRHELKRLARGRSFDKDWPGEQDIDSLVRNAS
;
A
#
# COMPACT_ATOMS: atom_id res chain seq x y z
N MET A 1 14.72 48.16 1.68
CA MET A 1 15.30 46.81 1.84
C MET A 1 14.20 45.88 2.33
N SER A 2 13.39 45.34 1.42
CA SER A 2 12.30 44.41 1.75
C SER A 2 12.90 43.06 2.08
N LYS A 3 12.68 42.63 3.32
CA LYS A 3 13.02 41.31 3.82
C LYS A 3 12.08 40.32 3.12
N LEU A 4 12.60 39.54 2.17
CA LEU A 4 11.92 38.37 1.63
C LEU A 4 12.11 37.25 2.65
N GLU A 5 11.24 37.22 3.65
CA GLU A 5 11.00 36.01 4.44
C GLU A 5 10.24 35.02 3.57
N GLY A 6 10.87 33.87 3.36
CA GLY A 6 10.38 32.78 2.55
C GLY A 6 11.42 31.69 2.49
N ASP A 7 11.97 31.30 3.65
CA ASP A 7 12.69 30.02 3.78
C ASP A 7 11.65 28.91 3.64
N ALA A 8 11.24 28.65 2.39
CA ALA A 8 10.42 27.52 2.05
C ALA A 8 11.29 26.29 2.27
N SER A 9 11.23 25.72 3.47
CA SER A 9 11.84 24.43 3.75
C SER A 9 11.39 23.46 2.66
N PRO A 10 12.32 22.85 1.89
CA PRO A 10 11.91 22.05 0.75
C PRO A 10 11.00 20.92 1.21
N THR A 11 9.78 20.89 0.66
CA THR A 11 8.75 19.91 0.98
C THR A 11 9.25 18.52 0.60
N PRO A 12 9.09 17.51 1.47
CA PRO A 12 9.45 16.14 1.13
C PRO A 12 8.58 15.66 -0.04
N HIS A 13 9.20 15.05 -1.04
CA HIS A 13 8.49 14.44 -2.15
C HIS A 13 8.35 12.95 -1.88
N ILE A 14 7.19 12.36 -2.20
CA ILE A 14 6.95 10.91 -2.06
C ILE A 14 6.68 10.35 -3.45
N LEU A 15 7.48 9.35 -3.87
CA LEU A 15 7.22 8.55 -5.04
C LEU A 15 6.56 7.24 -4.60
N VAL A 16 5.39 6.96 -5.15
CA VAL A 16 4.66 5.71 -4.93
C VAL A 16 4.73 4.90 -6.22
N VAL A 17 5.27 3.69 -6.13
CA VAL A 17 5.31 2.73 -7.25
C VAL A 17 4.42 1.57 -6.88
N ASP A 18 3.37 1.36 -7.67
CA ASP A 18 2.42 0.27 -7.46
C ASP A 18 2.80 -0.93 -8.34
N ALA A 19 2.68 -2.14 -7.78
CA ALA A 19 2.87 -3.42 -8.45
C ALA A 19 4.19 -3.51 -9.24
N LEU A 20 5.33 -3.25 -8.58
CA LEU A 20 6.66 -3.26 -9.23
C LEU A 20 7.00 -4.60 -9.89
N ASP A 21 6.47 -5.71 -9.40
CA ASP A 21 6.65 -7.05 -9.97
C ASP A 21 5.89 -7.28 -11.28
N GLU A 22 4.97 -6.40 -11.67
CA GLU A 22 4.26 -6.47 -12.95
C GLU A 22 5.04 -5.75 -14.07
N CYS A 23 6.25 -5.23 -13.79
CA CYS A 23 7.14 -4.71 -14.82
C CYS A 23 7.61 -5.86 -15.74
N GLU A 24 7.44 -5.67 -17.05
CA GLU A 24 7.93 -6.61 -18.05
C GLU A 24 9.46 -6.55 -18.14
N GLY A 25 10.14 -7.70 -18.08
CA GLY A 25 11.61 -7.79 -18.15
C GLY A 25 12.28 -7.96 -16.78
N GLU A 26 12.84 -9.14 -16.50
CA GLU A 26 13.53 -9.41 -15.23
C GLU A 26 14.72 -8.46 -14.97
N ASP A 27 15.41 -8.05 -16.04
CA ASP A 27 16.52 -7.09 -15.97
C ASP A 27 16.06 -5.67 -15.60
N ASP A 28 14.84 -5.28 -16.00
CA ASP A 28 14.31 -3.92 -15.83
C ASP A 28 14.03 -3.61 -14.36
N ILE A 29 13.57 -4.60 -13.57
CA ILE A 29 13.31 -4.43 -12.14
C ILE A 29 14.61 -4.13 -11.37
N GLY A 30 15.70 -4.82 -11.73
CA GLY A 30 17.02 -4.59 -11.14
C GLY A 30 17.52 -3.17 -11.39
N GLU A 31 17.45 -2.71 -12.64
CA GLU A 31 17.85 -1.35 -13.01
C GLU A 31 17.00 -0.27 -12.32
N ILE A 32 15.69 -0.48 -12.21
CA ILE A 32 14.78 0.41 -11.49
C ILE A 32 15.17 0.51 -10.01
N LEU A 33 15.46 -0.62 -9.36
CA LEU A 33 15.89 -0.65 -7.97
C LEU A 33 17.23 0.07 -7.80
N ASP A 34 18.22 -0.19 -8.66
CA ASP A 34 19.52 0.48 -8.62
C ASP A 34 19.38 2.01 -8.77
N LEU A 35 18.50 2.46 -9.67
CA LEU A 35 18.16 3.87 -9.80
C LEU A 35 17.59 4.42 -8.50
N PHE A 36 16.62 3.75 -7.89
CA PHE A 36 16.04 4.19 -6.62
C PHE A 36 17.07 4.24 -5.49
N LEU A 37 17.99 3.30 -5.42
CA LEU A 37 19.09 3.30 -4.46
C LEU A 37 20.07 4.45 -4.68
N SER A 38 20.29 4.85 -5.93
CA SER A 38 21.12 6.03 -6.25
C SER A 38 20.49 7.35 -5.75
N LEU A 39 19.16 7.40 -5.63
CA LEU A 39 18.41 8.58 -5.19
C LEU A 39 18.38 8.77 -3.66
N LYS A 40 18.99 7.88 -2.87
CA LYS A 40 19.02 7.95 -1.39
C LYS A 40 19.51 9.27 -0.80
N LYS A 41 20.33 10.04 -1.53
CA LYS A 41 20.85 11.35 -1.08
C LYS A 41 19.91 12.53 -1.35
N THR A 42 18.75 12.27 -1.96
CA THR A 42 17.75 13.29 -2.28
C THR A 42 16.69 13.40 -1.17
N ARG A 43 15.85 14.43 -1.20
CA ARG A 43 14.69 14.57 -0.29
C ARG A 43 13.47 13.75 -0.74
N LEU A 44 13.71 12.64 -1.45
CA LEU A 44 12.68 11.75 -1.97
C LEU A 44 12.45 10.61 -1.00
N ARG A 45 11.19 10.35 -0.67
CA ARG A 45 10.76 9.12 0.02
C ARG A 45 10.13 8.20 -1.00
N LEU A 46 10.43 6.92 -0.92
CA LEU A 46 9.92 5.91 -1.83
C LEU A 46 8.98 4.96 -1.09
N PHE A 47 7.84 4.66 -1.70
CA PHE A 47 6.90 3.64 -1.25
C PHE A 47 6.67 2.68 -2.42
N LEU A 48 7.03 1.42 -2.22
CA LEU A 48 6.93 0.37 -3.24
C LEU A 48 5.91 -0.67 -2.79
N THR A 49 5.04 -1.11 -3.70
CA THR A 49 4.24 -2.33 -3.51
C THR A 49 4.70 -3.36 -4.53
N SER A 50 4.79 -4.62 -4.08
CA SER A 50 5.08 -5.74 -4.98
C SER A 50 4.71 -7.09 -4.34
N ARG A 51 4.66 -8.14 -5.16
CA ARG A 51 4.80 -9.52 -4.69
C ARG A 51 6.22 -9.75 -4.12
N PRO A 52 6.40 -10.74 -3.21
CA PRO A 52 7.67 -11.01 -2.55
C PRO A 52 8.64 -11.82 -3.45
N GLU A 53 8.80 -11.40 -4.70
CA GLU A 53 9.68 -12.04 -5.68
C GLU A 53 11.16 -11.87 -5.32
N VAL A 54 12.00 -12.84 -5.71
CA VAL A 54 13.44 -12.85 -5.36
C VAL A 54 14.18 -11.67 -6.01
N SER A 55 13.82 -11.35 -7.25
CA SER A 55 14.33 -10.21 -8.03
C SER A 55 14.17 -8.88 -7.30
N ILE A 56 13.10 -8.72 -6.51
CA ILE A 56 12.84 -7.50 -5.72
C ILE A 56 13.43 -7.59 -4.31
N ARG A 57 13.29 -8.75 -3.66
CA ARG A 57 13.71 -8.92 -2.26
C ARG A 57 15.23 -8.91 -2.10
N SER A 58 15.98 -9.49 -3.04
CA SER A 58 17.44 -9.60 -2.91
C SER A 58 18.10 -8.22 -2.87
N PRO A 59 17.87 -7.31 -3.84
CA PRO A 59 18.51 -5.98 -3.82
C PRO A 59 18.06 -5.12 -2.63
N LEU A 60 16.79 -5.22 -2.23
CA LEU A 60 16.28 -4.49 -1.06
C LEU A 60 16.92 -4.97 0.25
N SER A 61 17.25 -6.26 0.36
CA SER A 61 17.88 -6.83 1.57
C SER A 61 19.32 -6.34 1.80
N GLU A 62 19.98 -5.83 0.76
CA GLU A 62 21.31 -5.21 0.86
C GLU A 62 21.27 -3.80 1.47
N ILE A 63 20.08 -3.19 1.54
CA ILE A 63 19.88 -1.89 2.16
C ILE A 63 19.89 -2.05 3.67
N PRO A 64 20.58 -1.18 4.43
CA PRO A 64 20.47 -1.17 5.88
C PRO A 64 19.02 -1.01 6.34
N THR A 65 18.59 -1.76 7.36
CA THR A 65 17.22 -1.66 7.93
C THR A 65 16.96 -0.30 8.61
N SER A 66 17.99 0.51 8.82
CA SER A 66 17.86 1.91 9.22
C SER A 66 17.43 2.84 8.08
N GLU A 67 17.55 2.40 6.83
CA GLU A 67 17.29 3.18 5.62
C GLU A 67 16.04 2.71 4.85
N HIS A 68 15.53 1.50 5.15
CA HIS A 68 14.31 0.98 4.54
C HIS A 68 13.45 0.26 5.58
N LEU A 69 12.14 0.18 5.30
CA LEU A 69 11.16 -0.52 6.12
C LEU A 69 10.39 -1.49 5.24
N ASP A 70 10.47 -2.78 5.58
CA ASP A 70 9.68 -3.81 4.93
C ASP A 70 8.37 -4.04 5.68
N PHE A 71 7.25 -4.08 4.94
CA PHE A 71 5.95 -4.42 5.49
C PHE A 71 5.34 -5.60 4.72
N VAL A 72 5.23 -6.75 5.40
CA VAL A 72 4.79 -8.00 4.78
C VAL A 72 3.34 -8.26 5.12
N LEU A 73 2.44 -8.05 4.15
CA LEU A 73 0.99 -8.13 4.36
C LEU A 73 0.50 -9.49 4.89
N HIS A 74 1.08 -10.60 4.43
CA HIS A 74 0.67 -11.94 4.88
C HIS A 74 1.09 -12.29 6.32
N ARG A 75 1.84 -11.42 7.01
CA ARG A 75 2.18 -11.58 8.43
C ARG A 75 1.21 -10.87 9.36
N ILE A 76 0.29 -10.08 8.83
CA ILE A 76 -0.77 -9.44 9.60
C ILE A 76 -1.69 -10.54 10.15
N GLU A 77 -2.13 -10.38 11.39
CA GLU A 77 -3.05 -11.33 12.01
C GLU A 77 -4.33 -11.44 11.18
N LYS A 78 -4.76 -12.67 10.89
CA LYS A 78 -5.99 -12.93 10.12
C LYS A 78 -7.20 -12.20 10.71
N SER A 79 -7.28 -12.11 12.05
CA SER A 79 -8.39 -11.41 12.71
C SER A 79 -8.43 -9.92 12.36
N THR A 80 -7.26 -9.26 12.21
CA THR A 80 -7.16 -7.87 11.76
C THR A 80 -7.63 -7.73 10.31
N VAL A 81 -7.18 -8.62 9.42
CA VAL A 81 -7.62 -8.64 8.01
C VAL A 81 -9.13 -8.86 7.90
N ASP A 82 -9.66 -9.85 8.62
CA ASP A 82 -11.09 -10.16 8.66
C ASP A 82 -11.92 -8.99 9.18
N ASN A 83 -11.43 -8.29 10.20
CA ASN A 83 -12.10 -7.13 10.79
C ASN A 83 -12.13 -5.93 9.83
N ASP A 84 -11.03 -5.67 9.12
CA ASP A 84 -10.94 -4.60 8.13
C ASP A 84 -11.86 -4.88 6.92
N ILE A 85 -11.84 -6.10 6.39
CA ILE A 85 -12.75 -6.53 5.32
C ILE A 85 -14.20 -6.42 5.79
N ARG A 86 -14.53 -6.88 7.00
CA ARG A 86 -15.87 -6.78 7.60
C ARG A 86 -16.33 -5.33 7.70
N PHE A 87 -15.45 -4.44 8.16
CA PHE A 87 -15.75 -3.01 8.28
C PHE A 87 -16.03 -2.40 6.90
N PHE A 88 -15.17 -2.66 5.92
CA PHE A 88 -15.33 -2.20 4.54
C PHE A 88 -16.64 -2.69 3.92
N LEU A 89 -16.91 -3.99 3.97
CA LEU A 89 -18.13 -4.58 3.40
C LEU A 89 -19.40 -4.02 4.04
N ARG A 90 -19.44 -3.89 5.37
CA ARG A 90 -20.58 -3.29 6.06
C ARG A 90 -20.79 -1.84 5.64
N HIS A 91 -19.72 -1.07 5.54
CA HIS A 91 -19.80 0.33 5.14
C HIS A 91 -20.32 0.46 3.70
N GLU A 92 -19.70 -0.24 2.77
CA GLU A 92 -19.98 -0.15 1.34
C GLU A 92 -21.35 -0.71 0.97
N LEU A 93 -21.74 -1.85 1.53
CA LEU A 93 -23.07 -2.42 1.28
C LEU A 93 -24.17 -1.55 1.88
N LYS A 94 -23.99 -0.99 3.08
CA LYS A 94 -24.92 0.01 3.63
C LYS A 94 -24.99 1.27 2.77
N ARG A 95 -23.86 1.71 2.19
CA ARG A 95 -23.81 2.84 1.26
C ARG A 95 -24.62 2.52 -0.01
N LEU A 96 -24.46 1.33 -0.57
CA LEU A 96 -25.23 0.85 -1.73
C LEU A 96 -26.72 0.66 -1.43
N ALA A 97 -27.08 0.35 -0.18
CA ALA A 97 -28.47 0.20 0.23
C ALA A 97 -29.24 1.52 0.16
N ARG A 98 -28.55 2.66 0.36
CA ARG A 98 -29.17 3.98 0.34
C ARG A 98 -29.77 4.27 -1.03
N GLY A 99 -31.06 4.61 -1.05
CA GLY A 99 -31.78 4.91 -2.29
C GLY A 99 -32.26 3.68 -3.06
N ARG A 100 -32.17 2.49 -2.45
CA ARG A 100 -32.72 1.24 -3.00
C ARG A 100 -33.67 0.62 -1.99
N SER A 101 -34.65 -0.13 -2.49
CA SER A 101 -35.65 -0.82 -1.66
C SER A 101 -35.11 -2.16 -1.17
N PHE A 102 -34.02 -2.15 -0.42
CA PHE A 102 -33.56 -3.33 0.31
C PHE A 102 -34.23 -3.44 1.67
N ASP A 103 -34.25 -4.65 2.22
CA ASP A 103 -34.73 -4.90 3.57
C ASP A 103 -33.90 -4.12 4.60
N LYS A 104 -34.52 -3.76 5.72
CA LYS A 104 -33.86 -3.02 6.81
C LYS A 104 -32.68 -3.77 7.40
N ASP A 105 -32.74 -5.10 7.35
CA ASP A 105 -31.72 -6.00 7.88
C ASP A 105 -30.69 -6.40 6.80
N TRP A 106 -30.75 -5.78 5.61
CA TRP A 106 -29.79 -6.01 4.54
C TRP A 106 -28.56 -5.07 4.64
N PRO A 107 -27.33 -5.61 4.45
CA PRO A 107 -27.01 -7.03 4.37
C PRO A 107 -27.09 -7.69 5.75
N GLY A 108 -27.51 -8.97 5.77
CA GLY A 108 -27.53 -9.75 7.00
C GLY A 108 -26.12 -10.03 7.50
N GLU A 109 -25.94 -10.18 8.81
CA GLU A 109 -24.62 -10.44 9.39
C GLU A 109 -24.02 -11.77 8.91
N GLN A 110 -24.86 -12.77 8.63
CA GLN A 110 -24.41 -14.04 8.05
C GLN A 110 -23.86 -13.88 6.62
N ASP A 111 -24.43 -12.95 5.84
CA ASP A 111 -23.95 -12.63 4.50
C ASP A 111 -22.58 -11.95 4.59
N ILE A 112 -22.44 -10.97 5.49
CA ILE A 112 -21.18 -10.31 5.77
C ILE A 112 -20.11 -11.32 6.19
N ASP A 113 -20.40 -12.19 7.16
CA ASP A 113 -19.46 -13.21 7.63
C ASP A 113 -19.04 -14.15 6.50
N SER A 114 -19.95 -14.50 5.60
CA SER A 114 -19.65 -15.34 4.44
C SER A 114 -18.76 -14.62 3.43
N LEU A 115 -19.02 -13.35 3.15
CA LEU A 115 -18.20 -12.52 2.28
C LEU A 115 -16.80 -12.31 2.85
N VAL A 116 -16.67 -12.08 4.17
CA VAL A 116 -15.37 -11.98 4.86
C VAL A 116 -14.57 -13.26 4.70
N ARG A 117 -15.19 -14.42 4.96
CA ARG A 117 -14.51 -15.72 4.80
C ARG A 117 -14.06 -16.00 3.38
N ASN A 118 -14.76 -15.50 2.37
CA ASN A 118 -14.41 -15.71 0.96
C ASN A 118 -13.32 -14.76 0.45
N ALA A 119 -13.14 -13.62 1.12
CA ALA A 119 -12.17 -12.59 0.75
C ALA A 119 -10.85 -12.66 1.53
N SER A 120 -10.80 -13.47 2.58
CA SER A 120 -9.62 -13.71 3.42
C SER A 120 -8.86 -14.98 3.05
#